data_AF-A0A4Q5A2J8-F1
#
_entry.id   AF-A0A4Q5A2J8-F1
#
_cell.length_a   1.000
_cell.length_b   1.000
_cell.length_c   1.000
_cell.angle_alpha   90.00
_cell.angle_beta   90.00
_cell.angle_gamma   90.00
#
_symmetry.space_group_name_H-M   'P 1'
#
loop_
_entity.id
_entity.type
_entity.pdbx_description
1 polymer ?
#
loop_
_entity_poly.entity_id
_entity_poly.type
_entity_poly.pdbx_seq_one_letter_code
_entity_poly.pdbx_strand_id
1 'polypeptide(L)'
;MFDGIDPNQLMQSVSEGMDHVSKGLSTLQQALSIAEKVKAMFKKKPVSKDQGGEHGVPAAADGDGADVAGVEPHEHGELAPEERLGQLESLAVQHAQALEEVREATQQLGQAVQMLADAVIRNGQAVIRNGDAVLAVYKAVNTDVEAIAQLGDAVQTDTRALTDHAGRIMALQSAVDRLDDTVRRLEQ
;
A
#
# COMPACT_ATOMS: atom_id res chain seq x y z
N MET A 1 -8.77 7.99 -15.35
CA MET A 1 -7.35 8.15 -14.90
C MET A 1 -6.86 7.01 -14.00
N PHE A 2 -7.65 5.94 -13.77
CA PHE A 2 -7.20 4.72 -13.07
C PHE A 2 -7.56 3.45 -13.86
N ASP A 3 -7.53 3.52 -15.20
CA ASP A 3 -7.70 2.36 -16.05
C ASP A 3 -6.36 1.62 -16.11
N GLY A 4 -6.24 0.49 -15.39
CA GLY A 4 -5.12 -0.44 -15.59
C GLY A 4 -4.50 -1.07 -14.34
N ILE A 5 -4.91 -0.69 -13.12
CA ILE A 5 -4.42 -1.37 -11.91
C ILE A 5 -5.34 -2.55 -11.63
N ASP A 6 -4.92 -3.74 -12.06
CA ASP A 6 -5.59 -5.00 -11.70
C ASP A 6 -5.45 -5.23 -10.18
N PRO A 7 -6.57 -5.32 -9.43
CA PRO A 7 -6.55 -5.57 -8.00
C PRO A 7 -5.76 -6.82 -7.61
N ASN A 8 -5.71 -7.84 -8.48
CA ASN A 8 -4.96 -9.06 -8.23
C ASN A 8 -3.45 -8.82 -8.34
N GLN A 9 -3.00 -7.99 -9.28
CA GLN A 9 -1.59 -7.62 -9.40
C GLN A 9 -1.13 -6.75 -8.23
N LEU A 10 -2.01 -5.87 -7.73
CA LEU A 10 -1.72 -5.08 -6.54
C LEU A 10 -1.57 -5.98 -5.29
N MET A 11 -2.50 -6.92 -5.10
CA MET A 11 -2.46 -7.90 -4.00
C MET A 11 -1.19 -8.76 -4.08
N GLN A 12 -0.80 -9.18 -5.28
CA GLN A 12 0.41 -9.96 -5.49
C GLN A 12 1.68 -9.16 -5.15
N SER A 13 1.76 -7.92 -5.60
CA SER A 13 2.91 -7.04 -5.31
C SER A 13 3.03 -6.73 -3.80
N VAL A 14 1.91 -6.54 -3.11
CA VAL A 14 1.90 -6.37 -1.63
C VAL A 14 2.38 -7.64 -0.94
N SER A 15 1.91 -8.81 -1.37
CA SER A 15 2.33 -10.10 -0.80
C SER A 15 3.84 -10.33 -0.98
N GLU A 16 4.36 -10.09 -2.18
CA GLU A 16 5.80 -10.22 -2.47
C GLU A 16 6.63 -9.25 -1.62
N GLY A 17 6.17 -8.00 -1.47
CA GLY A 17 6.78 -7.01 -0.59
C GLY A 17 6.84 -7.46 0.88
N MET A 18 5.77 -8.05 1.41
CA MET A 18 5.74 -8.57 2.77
C MET A 18 6.70 -9.74 2.98
N ASP A 19 6.83 -10.63 2.00
CA ASP A 19 7.77 -11.74 2.06
C ASP A 19 9.23 -11.26 2.13
N HIS A 20 9.56 -10.20 1.38
CA HIS A 20 10.88 -9.57 1.45
C HIS A 20 11.15 -8.93 2.82
N VAL A 21 10.16 -8.25 3.40
CA VAL A 21 10.27 -7.67 4.75
C VAL A 21 10.46 -8.77 5.80
N SER A 22 9.71 -9.87 5.72
CA SER A 22 9.85 -11.03 6.62
C SER A 22 11.26 -11.65 6.57
N LYS A 23 11.79 -11.86 5.35
CA LYS A 23 13.15 -12.37 5.14
C LYS A 23 14.20 -11.41 5.71
N GLY A 24 14.03 -10.11 5.49
CA GLY A 24 14.89 -9.06 6.05
C GLY A 24 14.90 -9.09 7.58
N LEU A 25 13.72 -9.20 8.20
CA LEU A 25 13.55 -9.30 9.64
C LEU A 25 14.24 -10.54 10.22
N SER A 26 14.09 -11.70 9.57
CA SER A 26 14.76 -12.94 9.97
C SER A 26 16.28 -12.82 9.90
N THR A 27 16.81 -12.10 8.91
CA THR A 27 18.25 -11.88 8.72
C THR A 27 18.80 -10.98 9.82
N LEU A 28 18.09 -9.90 10.15
CA LEU A 28 18.42 -9.02 11.28
C LEU A 28 18.43 -9.79 12.61
N GLN A 29 17.47 -10.69 12.81
CA GLN A 29 17.36 -11.51 14.02
C GLN A 29 18.53 -12.49 14.15
N GLN A 30 19.01 -13.07 13.05
CA GLN A 30 20.24 -13.87 13.03
C GLN A 30 21.47 -13.02 13.36
N ALA A 31 21.60 -11.83 12.78
CA ALA A 31 22.71 -10.92 13.04
C ALA A 31 22.78 -10.52 14.53
N LEU A 32 21.62 -10.25 15.15
CA LEU A 32 21.53 -9.94 16.58
C LEU A 32 21.97 -11.12 17.44
N SER A 33 21.53 -12.35 17.10
CA SER A 33 21.94 -13.57 17.81
C SER A 33 23.45 -13.82 17.72
N ILE A 34 24.08 -13.51 16.58
CA ILE A 34 25.53 -13.59 16.42
C ILE A 34 26.21 -12.53 17.30
N ALA A 35 25.73 -11.28 17.29
CA ALA A 35 26.27 -10.22 18.13
C ALA A 35 26.21 -10.57 19.64
N GLU A 36 25.10 -11.16 20.09
CA GLU A 36 24.97 -11.64 21.47
C GLU A 36 25.91 -12.80 21.81
N LYS A 37 26.09 -13.76 20.89
CA LYS A 37 27.05 -14.86 21.07
C LYS A 37 28.48 -14.36 21.15
N VAL A 38 28.85 -13.41 20.29
CA VAL A 38 30.17 -12.75 20.33
C VAL A 38 30.37 -12.08 21.69
N LYS A 39 29.41 -11.27 22.14
CA LYS A 39 29.41 -10.66 23.48
C LYS A 39 29.54 -11.68 24.62
N ALA A 40 28.89 -12.85 24.50
CA ALA A 40 28.97 -13.90 25.51
C ALA A 40 30.32 -14.64 25.53
N MET A 41 30.95 -14.84 24.36
CA MET A 41 32.27 -15.48 24.27
C MET A 41 33.37 -14.64 24.92
N PHE A 42 33.30 -13.32 24.80
CA PHE A 42 34.29 -12.42 25.42
C PHE A 42 34.11 -12.22 26.94
N LYS A 43 32.93 -12.55 27.50
CA LYS A 43 32.74 -12.61 28.97
C LYS A 43 33.40 -13.83 29.63
N LYS A 44 33.86 -14.83 28.88
CA LYS A 44 34.41 -16.08 29.39
C LYS A 44 35.94 -16.10 29.26
N LYS A 45 36.66 -15.49 30.21
CA LYS A 45 38.14 -15.57 30.30
C LYS A 45 38.58 -17.02 30.63
N PRO A 46 39.59 -17.62 29.96
CA PRO A 46 40.14 -18.90 30.39
C PRO A 46 41.02 -18.69 31.63
N VAL A 47 40.69 -19.37 32.72
CA VAL A 47 41.59 -19.58 33.86
C VAL A 47 42.32 -20.89 33.61
N SER A 48 43.63 -20.84 33.33
CA SER A 48 44.51 -22.00 33.47
C SER A 48 45.72 -21.60 34.31
N LYS A 49 45.82 -22.27 35.46
CA LYS A 49 46.80 -22.11 36.54
C LYS A 49 47.96 -23.10 36.30
N ASP A 50 49.18 -22.58 36.28
CA ASP A 50 50.37 -23.01 37.05
C ASP A 50 50.90 -24.46 36.95
N GLN A 51 52.19 -24.61 36.56
CA GLN A 51 53.16 -25.52 37.18
C GLN A 51 54.60 -25.24 36.68
N GLY A 52 55.51 -25.02 37.64
CA GLY A 52 56.93 -24.72 37.43
C GLY A 52 57.87 -25.93 37.34
N GLY A 53 59.15 -25.64 37.11
CA GLY A 53 60.26 -26.58 37.18
C GLY A 53 61.59 -25.93 36.79
N GLU A 54 62.57 -25.99 37.70
CA GLU A 54 63.86 -25.29 37.70
C GLU A 54 64.97 -25.91 36.83
N HIS A 55 66.05 -25.10 36.69
CA HIS A 55 67.48 -25.41 36.56
C HIS A 55 68.21 -25.41 35.19
N GLY A 56 69.25 -24.55 35.12
CA GLY A 56 70.54 -24.85 34.46
C GLY A 56 71.10 -23.78 33.51
N VAL A 57 72.01 -22.92 33.97
CA VAL A 57 72.93 -22.05 33.17
C VAL A 57 74.25 -22.80 32.86
N PRO A 58 75.26 -22.28 32.13
CA PRO A 58 75.34 -21.27 31.02
C PRO A 58 76.25 -21.73 29.84
N ALA A 59 76.29 -20.98 28.71
CA ALA A 59 77.50 -20.91 27.85
C ALA A 59 77.48 -19.68 26.92
N ALA A 60 78.65 -19.08 26.75
CA ALA A 60 78.95 -17.78 26.17
C ALA A 60 78.87 -17.70 24.63
N ALA A 61 78.76 -16.47 24.11
CA ALA A 61 79.52 -16.02 22.93
C ALA A 61 79.44 -14.49 22.77
N ASP A 62 80.61 -13.89 22.66
CA ASP A 62 80.90 -12.51 22.28
C ASP A 62 80.26 -12.09 20.95
N GLY A 63 80.01 -10.79 20.78
CA GLY A 63 79.52 -10.22 19.53
C GLY A 63 79.44 -8.71 19.55
N ASP A 64 80.60 -8.10 19.34
CA ASP A 64 80.92 -6.69 19.16
C ASP A 64 80.17 -6.01 17.97
N GLY A 65 79.96 -4.69 18.10
CA GLY A 65 79.91 -3.78 16.95
C GLY A 65 78.56 -3.42 16.31
N ALA A 66 78.13 -2.18 16.59
CA ALA A 66 77.92 -1.12 15.59
C ALA A 66 76.60 -0.35 15.75
N ASP A 67 76.82 0.91 16.07
CA ASP A 67 75.88 2.02 16.20
C ASP A 67 75.39 2.54 14.84
N VAL A 68 74.09 2.89 14.81
CA VAL A 68 73.34 3.88 14.01
C VAL A 68 73.53 3.98 12.49
N ALA A 69 72.41 3.87 11.75
CA ALA A 69 71.68 5.05 11.27
C ALA A 69 70.44 4.69 10.40
N GLY A 70 69.29 5.27 10.76
CA GLY A 70 68.33 5.79 9.78
C GLY A 70 67.29 4.83 9.22
N VAL A 71 66.33 4.41 10.05
CA VAL A 71 64.97 4.11 9.57
C VAL A 71 64.03 4.92 10.44
N GLU A 72 63.45 5.99 9.89
CA GLU A 72 62.34 6.69 10.53
C GLU A 72 61.20 5.69 10.75
N PRO A 73 60.77 5.44 11.99
CA PRO A 73 59.58 4.66 12.22
C PRO A 73 58.39 5.57 11.95
N HIS A 74 57.60 5.19 10.95
CA HIS A 74 56.23 5.69 10.81
C HIS A 74 55.51 5.47 12.14
N GLU A 75 55.30 6.54 12.92
CA GLU A 75 54.42 6.58 14.08
C GLU A 75 52.96 6.43 13.61
N HIS A 76 52.58 5.22 13.22
CA HIS A 76 51.22 4.77 13.40
C HIS A 76 51.18 4.12 14.79
N GLY A 77 50.69 4.90 15.77
CA GLY A 77 50.44 4.41 17.12
C GLY A 77 49.57 3.16 17.08
N GLU A 78 50.22 2.01 17.19
CA GLU A 78 49.59 0.70 17.26
C GLU A 78 48.97 0.61 18.67
N LEU A 79 47.69 1.00 18.76
CA LEU A 79 46.89 0.90 19.99
C LEU A 79 47.11 -0.49 20.61
N ALA A 80 47.34 -0.53 21.92
CA ALA A 80 47.56 -1.78 22.62
C ALA A 80 46.38 -2.74 22.33
N PRO A 81 46.62 -4.06 22.16
CA PRO A 81 45.59 -5.02 21.80
C PRO A 81 44.33 -4.95 22.68
N GLU A 82 44.49 -4.56 23.95
CA GLU A 82 43.39 -4.39 24.90
C GLU A 82 42.51 -3.15 24.60
N GLU A 83 43.09 -2.05 24.14
CA GLU A 83 42.34 -0.83 23.76
C GLU A 83 41.56 -1.06 22.47
N ARG A 84 42.15 -1.79 21.51
CA ARG A 84 41.46 -2.22 20.28
C ARG A 84 40.26 -3.12 20.58
N LEU A 85 40.41 -4.03 21.55
CA LEU A 85 39.31 -4.90 22.00
C LEU A 85 38.17 -4.10 22.64
N GLY A 86 38.48 -3.12 23.49
CA GLY A 86 37.48 -2.24 24.09
C GLY A 86 36.72 -1.39 23.07
N GLN A 87 37.41 -0.87 22.05
CA GLN A 87 36.78 -0.14 20.94
C GLN A 87 35.87 -1.04 20.09
N LEU A 88 36.31 -2.26 19.79
CA LEU A 88 35.51 -3.27 19.08
C LEU A 88 34.24 -3.65 19.86
N GLU A 89 34.33 -3.78 21.18
CA GLU A 89 33.17 -4.08 22.03
C GLU A 89 32.16 -2.92 22.05
N SER A 90 32.64 -1.68 22.23
CA SER A 90 31.79 -0.49 22.17
C SER A 90 31.08 -0.37 20.82
N LEU A 91 31.81 -0.59 19.72
CA LEU A 91 31.25 -0.53 18.37
C LEU A 91 30.22 -1.64 18.14
N ALA A 92 30.48 -2.86 18.62
CA ALA A 92 29.53 -3.96 18.51
C ALA A 92 28.23 -3.70 19.28
N VAL A 93 28.31 -3.08 20.46
CA VAL A 93 27.12 -2.70 21.24
C VAL A 93 26.33 -1.60 20.53
N GLN A 94 27.01 -0.58 19.99
CA GLN A 94 26.35 0.47 19.20
C GLN A 94 25.65 -0.10 17.96
N HIS A 95 26.30 -0.99 17.22
CA HIS A 95 25.69 -1.65 16.07
C HIS A 95 24.50 -2.52 16.45
N ALA A 96 24.55 -3.24 17.57
CA ALA A 96 23.42 -4.05 18.04
C ALA A 96 22.20 -3.18 18.39
N GLN A 97 22.42 -2.02 19.01
CA GLN A 97 21.35 -1.06 19.30
C GLN A 97 20.74 -0.49 18.02
N ALA A 98 21.59 -0.05 17.08
CA ALA A 98 21.12 0.46 15.79
C ALA A 98 20.34 -0.60 14.99
N LEU A 99 20.74 -1.87 15.07
CA LEU A 99 20.00 -2.97 14.42
C LEU A 99 18.62 -3.19 15.04
N GLU A 100 18.47 -3.05 16.36
CA GLU A 100 17.15 -3.19 17.00
C GLU A 100 16.24 -2.01 16.65
N GLU A 101 16.77 -0.78 16.61
CA GLU A 101 16.02 0.41 16.16
C GLU A 101 15.53 0.25 14.70
N VAL A 102 16.41 -0.21 13.80
CA VAL A 102 16.06 -0.49 12.41
C VAL A 102 14.99 -1.59 12.32
N ARG A 103 15.08 -2.63 13.16
CA ARG A 103 14.10 -3.71 13.19
C ARG A 103 12.73 -3.21 13.64
N GLU A 104 12.65 -2.44 14.71
CA GLU A 104 11.41 -1.85 15.20
C GLU A 104 10.78 -0.93 14.16
N ALA A 105 11.59 -0.04 13.55
CA ALA A 105 11.15 0.85 12.48
C ALA A 105 10.61 0.06 11.27
N THR A 106 11.28 -1.04 10.90
CA THR A 106 10.85 -1.92 9.80
C THR A 106 9.52 -2.61 10.11
N GLN A 107 9.31 -3.07 11.36
CA GLN A 107 8.04 -3.66 11.78
C GLN A 107 6.90 -2.66 11.74
N GLN A 108 7.12 -1.44 12.24
CA GLN A 108 6.12 -0.36 12.20
C GLN A 108 5.77 0.01 10.76
N LEU A 109 6.77 0.10 9.87
CA LEU A 109 6.54 0.36 8.46
C LEU A 109 5.73 -0.77 7.80
N GLY A 110 6.05 -2.03 8.10
CA GLY A 110 5.29 -3.18 7.59
C GLY A 110 3.81 -3.14 8.01
N GLN A 111 3.54 -2.80 9.27
CA GLN A 111 2.16 -2.62 9.75
C GLN A 111 1.45 -1.46 9.05
N ALA A 112 2.13 -0.32 8.86
CA ALA A 112 1.58 0.84 8.17
C ALA A 112 1.24 0.53 6.70
N VAL A 113 2.13 -0.20 6.01
CA VAL A 113 1.89 -0.66 4.63
C VAL A 113 0.68 -1.59 4.56
N GLN A 114 0.55 -2.53 5.50
CA GLN A 114 -0.62 -3.43 5.54
C GLN A 114 -1.92 -2.66 5.73
N MET A 115 -1.96 -1.71 6.69
CA MET A 115 -3.14 -0.88 6.92
C MET A 115 -3.51 -0.06 5.67
N LEU A 116 -2.50 0.47 4.96
CA LEU A 116 -2.71 1.20 3.72
C LEU A 116 -3.28 0.29 2.62
N ALA A 117 -2.75 -0.91 2.45
CA ALA A 117 -3.25 -1.88 1.48
C ALA A 117 -4.73 -2.22 1.75
N ASP A 118 -5.09 -2.50 3.00
CA ASP A 118 -6.48 -2.78 3.40
C ASP A 118 -7.40 -1.59 3.16
N ALA A 119 -6.92 -0.35 3.37
CA ALA A 119 -7.67 0.86 3.08
C ALA A 119 -7.90 1.04 1.57
N VAL A 120 -6.88 0.80 0.74
CA VAL A 120 -6.97 0.86 -0.73
C VAL A 120 -7.98 -0.16 -1.25
N ILE A 121 -7.93 -1.41 -0.76
CA ILE A 121 -8.88 -2.46 -1.16
C ILE A 121 -10.31 -2.07 -0.82
N ARG A 122 -10.56 -1.58 0.41
CA ARG A 122 -11.90 -1.13 0.84
C ARG A 122 -12.41 0.03 -0.01
N ASN A 123 -11.55 0.99 -0.33
CA ASN A 123 -11.90 2.10 -1.21
C ASN A 123 -12.21 1.63 -2.64
N GLY A 124 -11.42 0.70 -3.18
CA GLY A 124 -11.69 0.10 -4.49
C GLY A 124 -13.07 -0.58 -4.54
N GLN A 125 -13.41 -1.35 -3.51
CA GLN A 125 -14.74 -1.97 -3.40
C GLN A 125 -15.88 -0.95 -3.27
N ALA A 126 -15.63 0.19 -2.61
CA ALA A 126 -16.62 1.28 -2.54
C ALA A 126 -16.82 1.95 -3.91
N VAL A 127 -15.74 2.18 -4.66
CA VAL A 127 -15.80 2.74 -6.02
C VAL A 127 -16.60 1.83 -6.95
N ILE A 128 -16.35 0.51 -6.92
CA ILE A 128 -17.09 -0.47 -7.73
C ILE A 128 -18.60 -0.39 -7.41
N ARG A 129 -18.98 -0.45 -6.13
CA ARG A 129 -20.39 -0.35 -5.70
C ARG A 129 -21.04 0.96 -6.14
N ASN A 130 -20.32 2.07 -6.09
CA ASN A 130 -20.83 3.35 -6.58
C ASN A 130 -21.03 3.32 -8.11
N GLY A 131 -20.12 2.68 -8.85
CA GLY A 131 -20.26 2.46 -10.29
C GLY A 131 -21.53 1.67 -10.64
N ASP A 132 -21.78 0.58 -9.92
CA ASP A 132 -22.99 -0.24 -10.10
C ASP A 132 -24.27 0.57 -9.81
N ALA A 133 -24.26 1.38 -8.76
CA ALA A 133 -25.39 2.25 -8.42
C ALA A 133 -25.66 3.30 -9.51
N VAL A 134 -24.62 3.93 -10.06
CA VAL A 134 -24.75 4.88 -11.17
C VAL A 134 -25.34 4.20 -12.41
N LEU A 135 -24.88 2.99 -12.74
CA LEU A 135 -25.42 2.22 -13.87
C LEU A 135 -26.90 1.86 -13.67
N ALA A 136 -27.31 1.52 -12.44
CA ALA A 136 -28.70 1.26 -12.11
C ALA A 136 -29.58 2.50 -12.30
N VAL A 137 -29.12 3.67 -11.83
CA VAL A 137 -29.82 4.95 -12.03
C VAL A 137 -29.94 5.28 -13.52
N TYR A 138 -28.87 5.11 -14.29
CA TYR A 138 -28.89 5.33 -15.74
C TYR A 138 -29.95 4.48 -16.45
N LYS A 139 -30.04 3.19 -16.10
CA LYS A 139 -31.08 2.30 -16.65
C LYS A 139 -32.48 2.75 -16.30
N ALA A 140 -32.73 3.13 -15.04
CA ALA A 140 -34.02 3.63 -14.60
C ALA A 140 -34.44 4.90 -15.36
N VAL A 141 -33.52 5.85 -15.52
CA VAL A 141 -33.77 7.09 -16.29
C VAL A 141 -34.14 6.77 -17.74
N ASN A 142 -33.46 5.82 -18.40
CA ASN A 142 -33.81 5.44 -19.77
C ASN A 142 -35.22 4.83 -19.85
N THR A 143 -35.61 4.00 -18.89
CA THR A 143 -36.97 3.47 -18.80
C THR A 143 -38.01 4.58 -18.63
N ASP A 144 -37.73 5.57 -17.78
CA ASP A 144 -38.63 6.71 -17.58
C ASP A 144 -38.76 7.56 -18.85
N VAL A 145 -37.65 7.76 -19.59
CA VAL A 145 -37.68 8.47 -20.89
C VAL A 145 -38.56 7.75 -21.90
N GLU A 146 -38.46 6.43 -22.00
CA GLU A 146 -39.32 5.63 -22.88
C GLU A 146 -40.80 5.74 -22.48
N ALA A 147 -41.09 5.67 -21.18
CA ALA A 147 -42.46 5.82 -20.67
C ALA A 147 -43.04 7.22 -20.95
N ILE A 148 -42.24 8.27 -20.79
CA ILE A 148 -42.64 9.65 -21.11
C ILE A 148 -42.94 9.80 -22.60
N ALA A 149 -42.13 9.20 -23.48
CA ALA A 149 -42.37 9.22 -24.92
C ALA A 149 -43.71 8.55 -25.28
N GLN A 150 -43.99 7.38 -24.72
CA GLN A 150 -45.26 6.67 -24.92
C GLN A 150 -46.47 7.48 -24.43
N LEU A 151 -46.32 8.15 -23.28
CA LEU A 151 -47.36 9.04 -22.77
C LEU A 151 -47.59 10.23 -23.70
N GLY A 152 -46.53 10.80 -24.27
CA GLY A 152 -46.60 11.86 -25.27
C GLY A 152 -47.41 11.43 -26.51
N ASP A 153 -47.16 10.23 -27.02
CA ASP A 153 -47.89 9.67 -28.17
C ASP A 153 -49.38 9.44 -27.86
N ALA A 154 -49.69 8.96 -26.65
CA ALA A 154 -51.07 8.78 -26.18
C ALA A 154 -51.81 10.13 -26.11
N VAL A 155 -51.21 11.15 -25.49
CA VAL A 155 -51.79 12.51 -25.42
C VAL A 155 -52.02 13.08 -26.81
N GLN A 156 -51.10 12.87 -27.75
CA GLN A 156 -51.26 13.35 -29.12
C GLN A 156 -52.42 12.64 -29.84
N THR A 157 -52.61 11.35 -29.57
CA THR A 157 -53.73 10.56 -30.12
C THR A 157 -55.07 11.06 -29.57
N ASP A 158 -55.17 11.25 -28.26
CA ASP A 158 -56.38 11.77 -27.62
C ASP A 158 -56.72 13.18 -28.12
N THR A 159 -55.72 14.03 -28.29
CA THR A 159 -55.90 15.39 -28.82
C THR A 159 -56.50 15.36 -30.23
N ARG A 160 -56.04 14.44 -31.08
CA ARG A 160 -56.62 14.26 -32.43
C ARG A 160 -58.06 13.77 -32.36
N ALA A 161 -58.36 12.81 -31.48
CA ALA A 161 -59.72 12.29 -31.31
C ALA A 161 -60.69 13.38 -30.82
N LEU A 162 -60.27 14.19 -29.84
CA LEU A 162 -61.06 15.32 -29.35
C LEU A 162 -61.31 16.36 -30.44
N THR A 163 -60.31 16.65 -31.27
CA THR A 163 -60.45 17.57 -32.41
C THR A 163 -61.47 17.06 -33.43
N ASP A 164 -61.43 15.77 -33.77
CA ASP A 164 -62.42 15.14 -34.64
C ASP A 164 -63.83 15.20 -34.05
N HIS A 165 -63.98 14.87 -32.77
CA HIS A 165 -65.26 14.94 -32.08
C HIS A 165 -65.83 16.35 -32.04
N ALA A 166 -65.01 17.37 -31.79
CA ALA A 166 -65.42 18.76 -31.86
C ALA A 166 -65.94 19.12 -33.26
N GLY A 167 -65.24 18.69 -34.31
CA GLY A 167 -65.68 18.88 -35.70
C GLY A 167 -67.04 18.23 -35.99
N ARG A 168 -67.25 17.00 -35.51
CA ARG A 168 -68.53 16.28 -35.64
C ARG A 168 -69.67 16.97 -34.88
N ILE A 169 -69.41 17.49 -33.68
CA ILE A 169 -70.39 18.26 -32.90
C ILE A 169 -70.81 19.52 -33.67
N MET A 170 -69.86 20.28 -34.23
CA MET A 170 -70.16 21.48 -35.02
C MET A 170 -70.99 21.15 -36.27
N ALA A 171 -70.68 20.04 -36.95
CA ALA A 171 -71.46 19.58 -38.09
C ALA A 171 -72.90 19.20 -37.69
N LEU A 172 -73.06 18.54 -36.54
CA LEU A 172 -74.37 18.18 -36.01
C LEU A 172 -75.18 19.43 -35.64
N GLN A 173 -74.57 20.40 -34.95
CA GLN A 173 -75.19 21.69 -34.62
C GLN A 173 -75.68 22.41 -35.87
N SER A 174 -74.84 22.49 -36.90
CA SER A 174 -75.21 23.09 -38.19
C SER A 174 -76.38 22.37 -38.87
N ALA A 175 -76.49 21.05 -38.71
CA ALA A 175 -77.61 20.28 -39.25
C ALA A 175 -78.90 20.52 -38.46
N VAL A 176 -78.82 20.62 -37.13
CA VAL A 176 -79.95 20.96 -36.27
C VAL A 176 -80.47 22.36 -36.59
N ASP A 177 -79.59 23.36 -36.73
CA ASP A 177 -79.99 24.73 -37.06
C ASP A 177 -80.76 24.79 -38.40
N ARG A 178 -80.27 24.08 -39.42
CA ARG A 178 -80.97 23.97 -40.72
C ARG A 178 -82.33 23.29 -40.61
N LEU A 179 -82.45 22.28 -39.76
CA LEU A 179 -83.71 21.60 -39.52
C LEU A 179 -84.70 22.53 -38.82
N ASP A 180 -84.26 23.27 -37.80
CA ASP A 180 -85.07 24.26 -37.09
C ASP A 180 -85.61 25.34 -38.05
N ASP A 181 -84.73 25.88 -38.91
CA ASP A 181 -85.12 26.82 -39.97
C ASP A 181 -86.17 26.23 -40.92
N THR A 182 -86.04 24.95 -41.27
CA THR A 182 -86.99 24.27 -42.16
C THR A 182 -88.35 24.09 -41.49
N VAL A 183 -88.37 23.68 -40.22
CA VAL A 183 -89.61 23.56 -39.43
C VAL A 183 -90.32 24.90 -39.32
N ARG A 184 -89.60 25.97 -38.96
CA ARG A 184 -90.17 27.33 -38.86
C ARG A 184 -90.79 27.81 -40.18
N ARG A 185 -90.26 27.40 -41.33
CA ARG A 185 -90.82 27.73 -42.65
C ARG A 185 -92.09 26.94 -42.98
N LEU A 186 -92.25 25.73 -42.45
CA LEU A 186 -93.44 24.92 -42.68
C LEU A 186 -94.62 25.33 -41.79
N GLU A 187 -94.36 26.03 -40.68
CA GLU A 187 -95.37 26.51 -39.74
C GLU A 187 -95.94 27.91 -40.08
N GLN A 188 -95.40 28.60 -41.11
CA GLN A 188 -95.86 29.92 -41.60
C GLN A 188 -96.82 29.79 -42.77
#